data_AF-A0A814GZ04-F1
#
_entry.id   AF-A0A814GZ04-F1
#
_cell.length_a   1.000
_cell.length_b   1.000
_cell.length_c   1.000
_cell.angle_alpha   90.00
_cell.angle_beta   90.00
_cell.angle_gamma   90.00
#
_symmetry.space_group_name_H-M   'P 1'
#
loop_
_entity.id
_entity.type
_entity.pdbx_description
1 polymer ?
#
loop_
_entity_poly.entity_id
_entity_poly.type
_entity_poly.pdbx_seq_one_letter_code
_entity_poly.pdbx_strand_id
1 'polypeptide(L)'
;MPGLHNDPPFMFTEEYQKDFYSAYHISFDNVSSLTHPDTGYFIGELPWTMFDFATEQSTVRIGGLNRKGLFTRQRQPKAAAYIYRIDFNNI
;
A
#
# COMPACT_ATOMS: atom_id res chain seq x y z
N MET A 1 -5.42 -4.75 7.60
CA MET A 1 -5.58 -4.57 9.06
C MET A 1 -4.44 -5.33 9.68
N PRO A 2 -3.70 -4.73 10.62
CA PRO A 2 -2.54 -5.41 11.19
C PRO A 2 -2.97 -6.73 11.85
N GLY A 3 -2.32 -7.83 11.47
CA GLY A 3 -2.55 -9.19 11.94
C GLY A 3 -3.80 -9.89 11.41
N LEU A 4 -4.55 -9.29 10.48
CA LEU A 4 -5.68 -9.96 9.83
C LEU A 4 -5.20 -10.63 8.54
N HIS A 5 -5.25 -11.96 8.51
CA HIS A 5 -4.79 -12.77 7.38
C HIS A 5 -5.94 -13.63 6.83
N ASN A 6 -5.98 -13.83 5.52
CA ASN A 6 -6.87 -14.80 4.89
C ASN A 6 -6.33 -15.26 3.53
N ASP A 7 -6.63 -16.51 3.18
CA ASP A 7 -6.46 -17.05 1.84
C ASP A 7 -7.79 -17.69 1.40
N PRO A 8 -8.46 -17.19 0.34
CA PRO A 8 -8.02 -16.13 -0.57
C PRO A 8 -8.01 -14.73 0.08
N PRO A 9 -7.25 -13.75 -0.46
CA PRO A 9 -7.23 -12.39 0.08
C PRO A 9 -8.62 -11.73 0.08
N PHE A 10 -8.99 -11.08 1.18
CA PHE A 10 -10.23 -10.29 1.29
C PHE A 10 -9.94 -8.86 1.74
N MET A 11 -10.88 -7.95 1.47
CA MET A 11 -10.76 -6.58 1.96
C MET A 11 -10.38 -6.55 3.45
N PHE A 12 -9.47 -5.63 3.77
CA PHE A 12 -8.87 -5.46 5.10
C PHE A 12 -7.84 -6.52 5.53
N THR A 13 -7.57 -7.61 4.80
CA THR A 13 -6.44 -8.48 5.15
C THR A 13 -5.10 -7.85 4.77
N GLU A 14 -4.00 -8.34 5.34
CA GLU A 14 -2.66 -7.91 4.94
C GLU A 14 -2.31 -8.37 3.51
N GLU A 15 -2.74 -9.58 3.13
CA GLU A 15 -2.53 -10.12 1.78
C GLU A 15 -3.25 -9.27 0.74
N TYR A 16 -4.48 -8.81 1.02
CA TYR A 16 -5.19 -7.94 0.09
C TYR A 16 -4.49 -6.59 -0.09
N GLN A 17 -3.95 -6.00 0.97
CA GLN A 17 -3.20 -4.75 0.87
C GLN A 17 -1.91 -4.95 0.05
N LYS A 18 -1.21 -6.07 0.27
CA LYS A 18 -0.03 -6.46 -0.48
C LYS A 18 -0.35 -6.60 -1.98
N ASP A 19 -1.34 -7.41 -2.31
CA ASP A 19 -1.72 -7.68 -3.70
C ASP A 19 -2.24 -6.44 -4.42
N PHE A 20 -3.00 -5.59 -3.70
CA PHE A 20 -3.45 -4.29 -4.20
C PHE A 20 -2.26 -3.42 -4.63
N TYR A 21 -1.24 -3.25 -3.78
CA TYR A 21 -0.09 -2.42 -4.13
C TYR A 21 0.78 -3.05 -5.22
N SER A 22 1.02 -4.37 -5.17
CA SER A 22 1.76 -5.06 -6.23
C SER A 22 1.11 -4.90 -7.61
N ALA A 23 -0.22 -4.96 -7.70
CA ALA A 23 -0.93 -4.73 -8.96
C ALA A 23 -0.80 -3.29 -9.46
N TYR A 24 -0.79 -2.31 -8.54
CA TYR A 24 -0.59 -0.90 -8.88
C TYR A 24 0.84 -0.64 -9.37
N HIS A 25 1.86 -1.19 -8.71
CA HIS A 25 3.25 -1.07 -9.15
C HIS A 25 3.43 -1.57 -10.59
N ILE A 26 2.95 -2.77 -10.90
CA ILE A 26 2.98 -3.33 -12.26
C ILE A 26 2.26 -2.40 -13.25
N SER A 27 1.12 -1.85 -12.86
CA SER A 27 0.34 -0.94 -13.72
C SER A 27 1.08 0.37 -13.99
N PHE A 28 1.79 0.90 -12.99
CA PHE A 28 2.57 2.12 -13.11
C PHE A 28 3.85 1.90 -13.92
N ASP A 29 4.53 0.76 -13.76
CA ASP A 29 5.72 0.43 -14.54
C ASP A 29 5.46 0.43 -16.04
N ASN A 30 4.29 -0.07 -16.46
CA ASN A 30 3.87 -0.10 -17.87
C ASN A 30 3.74 1.29 -18.53
N VAL A 31 3.68 2.37 -17.74
CA VAL A 31 3.56 3.75 -18.22
C VAL A 31 4.62 4.68 -17.62
N SER A 32 5.57 4.11 -16.86
CA SER A 32 6.62 4.84 -16.15
C SER A 32 7.64 5.41 -17.12
N SER A 33 8.02 6.67 -16.93
CA SER A 33 9.13 7.27 -17.67
C SER A 33 10.49 6.68 -17.28
N LEU A 34 10.58 5.97 -16.16
CA LEU A 34 11.81 5.27 -15.74
C LEU A 34 11.99 3.96 -16.53
N THR A 35 10.91 3.21 -16.73
CA THR A 35 10.90 1.94 -17.48
C THR A 35 10.81 2.16 -18.99
N HIS A 36 10.09 3.20 -19.41
CA HIS A 36 9.83 3.54 -20.80
C HIS A 36 10.25 4.99 -21.09
N PRO A 37 11.55 5.29 -21.27
CA PRO A 37 12.03 6.67 -21.38
C PRO A 37 11.49 7.43 -22.60
N ASP A 38 11.14 6.73 -23.68
CA ASP A 38 10.67 7.35 -24.92
C ASP A 38 9.14 7.50 -25.01
N THR A 39 8.38 6.75 -24.21
CA THR A 39 6.90 6.68 -24.31
C THR A 39 6.16 6.83 -22.98
N GLY A 40 6.86 6.62 -21.87
CA GLY A 40 6.32 6.75 -20.52
C GLY A 40 6.09 8.21 -20.12
N TYR A 41 5.12 8.41 -19.26
CA TYR A 41 4.71 9.73 -18.77
C TYR A 41 4.44 9.77 -17.27
N PHE A 42 4.48 8.62 -16.60
CA PHE A 42 4.31 8.52 -15.15
C PHE A 42 5.66 8.65 -14.45
N ILE A 43 5.79 9.62 -13.55
CA ILE A 43 7.07 10.04 -12.97
C ILE A 43 7.23 9.72 -11.47
N GLY A 44 6.22 9.11 -10.85
CA GLY A 44 6.31 8.73 -9.44
C GLY A 44 4.97 8.42 -8.79
N GLU A 45 5.03 7.70 -7.67
CA GLU A 45 3.87 7.24 -6.91
C GLU A 45 4.01 7.58 -5.42
N LEU A 46 2.88 7.80 -4.76
CA LEU A 46 2.83 8.12 -3.33
C LEU A 46 1.73 7.28 -2.65
N PRO A 47 2.08 6.26 -1.85
CA PRO A 47 1.08 5.42 -1.18
C PRO A 47 0.28 6.20 -0.13
N TRP A 48 -1.03 5.93 -0.07
CA TRP A 48 -1.87 6.36 1.04
C TRP A 48 -2.02 5.23 2.06
N THR A 49 -1.35 5.27 3.21
CA THR A 49 -0.54 6.34 3.79
C THR A 49 0.66 5.72 4.50
N MET A 50 1.59 6.52 5.01
CA MET A 50 2.73 5.98 5.75
C MET A 50 2.27 5.26 7.03
N PHE A 51 1.47 5.91 7.88
CA PHE A 51 1.03 5.38 9.18
C PHE A 51 -0.48 5.41 9.32
N ASP A 52 -1.05 4.43 10.02
CA ASP A 52 -2.43 4.54 10.48
C ASP A 52 -2.61 5.79 11.37
N PHE A 53 -3.72 6.50 11.19
CA PHE A 53 -3.98 7.77 11.87
C PHE A 53 -5.43 7.90 12.36
N ALA A 54 -5.66 8.80 13.31
CA ALA A 54 -6.97 9.02 13.92
C ALA A 54 -7.92 9.78 12.99
N THR A 55 -9.19 9.40 13.03
CA THR A 55 -10.29 10.05 12.32
C THR A 55 -11.49 10.18 13.23
N GLU A 56 -12.52 10.91 12.80
CA GLU A 56 -13.83 10.86 13.44
C GLU A 56 -14.39 9.43 13.44
N GLN A 57 -15.28 9.16 14.40
CA GLN A 57 -15.95 7.88 14.53
C GLN A 57 -16.95 7.69 13.39
N SER A 58 -16.85 6.56 12.68
CA SER A 58 -17.85 6.16 11.69
C SER A 58 -17.81 4.65 11.46
N THR A 59 -18.84 4.11 10.82
CA THR A 59 -18.96 2.68 10.50
C THR A 59 -17.81 2.16 9.62
N VAL A 60 -17.15 3.03 8.86
CA VAL A 60 -16.03 2.71 7.96
C VAL A 60 -14.64 3.04 8.55
N ARG A 61 -14.57 3.43 9.83
CA ARG A 61 -13.33 3.81 10.53
C ARG A 61 -13.18 2.99 11.81
N ILE A 62 -12.64 1.78 11.65
CA ILE A 62 -12.53 0.77 12.71
C ILE A 62 -11.66 1.29 13.86
N GLY A 63 -12.29 1.56 15.01
CA GLY A 63 -11.66 2.13 16.19
C GLY A 63 -11.31 3.62 16.07
N GLY A 64 -12.03 4.37 15.22
CA GLY A 64 -11.73 5.79 14.96
C GLY A 64 -10.40 5.98 14.23
N LEU A 65 -9.94 4.99 13.46
CA LEU A 65 -8.68 5.03 12.73
C LEU A 65 -8.91 4.85 11.22
N ASN A 66 -8.11 5.56 10.43
CA ASN A 66 -7.79 5.16 9.06
C ASN A 66 -6.70 4.08 9.12
N ARG A 67 -7.04 2.87 8.66
CA ARG A 67 -6.20 1.66 8.75
C ARG A 67 -5.40 1.36 7.46
N LYS A 68 -5.35 2.32 6.52
CA LYS A 68 -4.70 2.17 5.20
C LYS A 68 -3.18 2.34 5.25
N GLY A 69 -2.60 2.61 6.41
CA GLY A 69 -1.16 2.79 6.55
C GLY A 69 -0.36 1.57 6.12
N LEU A 70 0.82 1.78 5.54
CA LEU A 70 1.85 0.75 5.37
C LEU A 70 2.38 0.28 6.74
N PHE A 71 2.43 1.21 7.69
CA PHE A 71 2.77 0.96 9.07
C PHE A 71 1.55 1.16 9.97
N THR A 72 1.54 0.45 11.09
CA THR A 72 0.62 0.72 12.20
C THR A 72 0.87 2.12 12.76
N ARG A 73 -0.07 2.64 13.56
CA ARG A 73 0.12 3.90 14.29
C ARG A 73 1.32 3.82 15.24
N GLN A 74 1.69 2.63 15.71
CA GLN A 74 2.85 2.35 16.57
C GLN A 74 4.14 2.06 15.77
N ARG A 75 4.16 2.41 14.47
CA ARG A 75 5.34 2.34 13.58
C ARG A 75 5.83 0.90 13.34
N GLN A 76 5.01 -0.10 13.64
CA GLN A 76 5.28 -1.49 13.24
C GLN A 76 4.86 -1.71 11.78
N PRO A 77 5.69 -2.36 10.95
CA PRO A 77 5.38 -2.60 9.54
C PRO A 77 4.23 -3.61 9.38
N LYS A 78 3.44 -3.44 8.31
CA LYS A 78 2.53 -4.47 7.79
C LYS A 78 3.16 -5.14 6.57
N ALA A 79 2.59 -6.23 6.08
CA ALA A 79 3.10 -6.96 4.90
C ALA A 79 3.36 -6.05 3.70
N ALA A 80 2.45 -5.12 3.40
CA ALA A 80 2.59 -4.18 2.29
C ALA A 80 3.82 -3.25 2.40
N ALA A 81 4.32 -2.94 3.61
CA ALA A 81 5.53 -2.13 3.76
C ALA A 81 6.77 -2.81 3.19
N TYR A 82 6.81 -4.14 3.19
CA TYR A 82 7.93 -4.91 2.65
C TYR A 82 7.95 -4.92 1.12
N ILE A 83 6.78 -4.82 0.46
CA ILE A 83 6.68 -4.67 -1.00
C ILE A 83 7.36 -3.37 -1.43
N TYR A 84 6.93 -2.24 -0.84
CA TYR A 84 7.55 -0.94 -1.09
C TYR A 84 9.05 -0.94 -0.83
N ARG A 85 9.52 -1.61 0.24
CA ARG A 85 10.96 -1.72 0.50
C ARG A 85 11.71 -2.43 -0.64
N ILE A 86 11.15 -3.48 -1.21
CA ILE A 86 11.77 -4.22 -2.33
C ILE A 86 11.77 -3.33 -3.57
N ASP A 87 10.63 -2.72 -3.90
CA ASP A 87 10.46 -1.93 -5.11
C ASP A 87 11.35 -0.68 -5.10
N PHE A 88 11.40 0.06 -3.98
CA PHE A 88 12.28 1.23 -3.84
C PHE A 88 13.78 0.89 -3.98
N ASN A 89 14.21 -0.33 -3.66
CA ASN A 89 15.61 -0.73 -3.84
C ASN A 89 15.94 -1.14 -5.28
N ASN A 90 14.92 -1.33 -6.12
CA ASN A 90 15.06 -1.76 -7.51
C ASN A 90 14.85 -0.62 -8.53
N ILE A 91 14.46 0.57 -8.06
CA ILE A 91 14.40 1.82 -8.83
C ILE A 91 15.77 2.52 -8.79
#